data_AF-A0AA36CQP2-F1
#
_entry.id   AF-A0AA36CQP2-F1
#
_cell.length_a   1.000
_cell.length_b   1.000
_cell.length_c   1.000
_cell.angle_alpha   90.00
_cell.angle_beta   90.00
_cell.angle_gamma   90.00
#
_symmetry.space_group_name_H-M   'P 1'
#
loop_
_entity.id
_entity.type
_entity.pdbx_description
1 polymer ?
#
loop_
_entity_poly.entity_id
_entity_poly.type
_entity_poly.pdbx_seq_one_letter_code
_entity_poly.pdbx_strand_id
1 'polypeptide(L)'
;MEGYFAYGTLADNPKYSCVNATLSQAEMAARNEKSPILGALYIAYGLLVQTCYALTLSVIATREFRQISCYKFMLSLGIMDTLCIVLSCDLAGYLYMI
;
A
#
# COMPACT_ATOMS: atom_id res chain seq x y z
N MET A 1 17.19 3.29 -2.87
CA MET A 1 16.19 3.42 -3.95
C MET A 1 16.69 2.89 -5.30
N GLU A 2 17.99 2.73 -5.53
CA GLU A 2 18.55 2.34 -6.85
C GLU A 2 18.13 0.93 -7.34
N GLY A 3 17.84 0.00 -6.43
CA GLY A 3 17.39 -1.35 -6.78
C GLY A 3 15.96 -1.43 -7.32
N TYR A 4 15.09 -0.45 -7.08
CA TYR A 4 13.70 -0.52 -7.56
C TYR A 4 13.61 -0.23 -9.05
N PHE A 5 14.47 0.64 -9.58
CA PHE A 5 14.44 1.03 -11.00
C PHE A 5 15.05 -0.03 -11.93
N ALA A 6 16.01 -0.83 -11.45
CA ALA A 6 16.64 -1.87 -12.24
C ALA A 6 15.82 -3.18 -12.29
N TYR A 7 15.11 -3.51 -11.20
CA TYR A 7 14.46 -4.82 -11.01
C TYR A 7 12.95 -4.72 -10.75
N GLY A 8 12.38 -3.50 -10.75
CA GLY A 8 10.96 -3.23 -10.52
C GLY A 8 10.49 -3.41 -9.07
N THR A 9 11.03 -4.41 -8.35
CA THR A 9 10.68 -4.74 -6.97
C THR A 9 11.92 -5.14 -6.17
N LEU A 10 11.85 -5.05 -4.83
CA LEU A 10 12.93 -5.52 -3.95
C LEU A 10 13.17 -7.03 -4.03
N ALA A 11 12.13 -7.81 -4.37
CA ALA A 11 12.20 -9.27 -4.42
C ALA A 11 13.08 -9.79 -5.56
N ASP A 12 13.20 -9.00 -6.63
CA ASP A 12 13.98 -9.32 -7.83
C ASP A 12 15.46 -8.89 -7.68
N ASN A 13 15.79 -8.13 -6.63
CA ASN A 13 17.18 -7.76 -6.35
C ASN A 13 17.94 -8.96 -5.74
N PRO A 14 19.07 -9.40 -6.33
CA PRO A 14 19.82 -10.56 -5.85
C PRO A 14 20.37 -10.39 -4.43
N LYS A 15 20.48 -9.16 -3.90
CA LYS A 15 20.88 -8.91 -2.50
C LYS A 15 19.77 -9.19 -1.48
N TYR A 16 18.50 -9.14 -1.90
CA TYR A 16 17.32 -9.28 -1.03
C TYR A 16 16.44 -10.48 -1.43
N SER A 17 16.95 -11.32 -2.32
CA SER A 17 16.29 -12.53 -2.77
C SER A 17 16.32 -13.58 -1.66
N CYS A 18 15.22 -13.71 -0.93
CA CYS A 18 14.97 -14.82 0.00
C CYS A 18 14.65 -16.15 -0.73
N VAL A 19 14.78 -16.19 -2.06
CA VAL A 19 14.50 -17.34 -2.93
C VAL A 19 15.37 -18.56 -2.61
N ASN A 20 16.59 -18.35 -2.11
CA ASN A 20 17.46 -19.45 -1.66
C ASN A 20 17.06 -20.06 -0.31
N ALA A 21 16.07 -19.49 0.39
CA ALA A 21 15.54 -19.99 1.64
C ALA A 21 14.16 -20.65 1.48
N THR A 22 13.88 -21.24 0.30
CA THR A 22 12.69 -22.04 -0.06
C THR A 22 11.53 -21.28 -0.69
N LEU A 23 11.68 -20.73 -1.91
CA LEU A 23 10.73 -20.91 -3.04
C LEU A 23 11.10 -20.00 -4.23
N SER A 24 11.07 -20.57 -5.44
CA SER A 24 11.31 -19.89 -6.72
C SER A 24 10.21 -18.87 -7.04
N GLN A 25 10.53 -17.74 -7.68
CA GLN A 25 9.55 -16.78 -8.22
C GLN A 25 8.50 -17.48 -9.12
N ALA A 26 8.88 -18.58 -9.79
CA ALA A 26 7.97 -19.41 -10.57
C ALA A 26 7.01 -20.25 -9.69
N GLU A 27 7.39 -20.60 -8.47
CA GLU A 27 6.52 -21.26 -7.48
C GLU A 27 5.59 -20.24 -6.79
N MET A 28 6.01 -18.97 -6.59
CA MET A 28 5.09 -17.89 -6.20
C MET A 28 4.08 -17.57 -7.31
N ALA A 29 4.51 -17.58 -8.57
CA ALA A 29 3.64 -17.43 -9.73
C ALA A 29 2.78 -18.68 -10.03
N ALA A 30 3.21 -19.88 -9.61
CA ALA A 30 2.40 -21.10 -9.68
C ALA A 30 1.44 -21.23 -8.48
N ARG A 31 1.82 -20.71 -7.30
CA ARG A 31 0.95 -20.50 -6.13
C ARG A 31 0.04 -19.29 -6.29
N ASN A 32 0.23 -18.50 -7.35
CA ASN A 32 -0.75 -17.56 -7.89
C ASN A 32 -1.93 -18.32 -8.54
N GLU A 33 -2.40 -19.39 -7.91
CA GLU A 33 -3.82 -19.69 -7.96
C GLU A 33 -4.50 -18.41 -7.49
N LYS A 34 -5.28 -17.80 -8.38
CA LYS A 34 -6.17 -16.67 -8.09
C LYS A 34 -6.77 -16.93 -6.72
N SER A 35 -6.24 -16.25 -5.73
CA SER A 35 -6.62 -16.46 -4.34
C SER A 35 -7.54 -15.29 -4.03
N PRO A 36 -8.84 -15.37 -4.37
CA PRO A 36 -9.78 -14.29 -4.14
C PRO A 36 -9.80 -13.88 -2.66
N ILE A 37 -9.44 -14.80 -1.78
CA ILE A 37 -9.26 -14.60 -0.34
C ILE A 37 -8.15 -13.57 -0.06
N LEU A 38 -6.98 -13.67 -0.70
CA LEU A 38 -5.92 -12.68 -0.52
C LEU A 38 -6.33 -11.31 -1.08
N GLY A 39 -6.93 -11.27 -2.28
CA GLY A 39 -7.44 -10.02 -2.85
C GLY A 39 -8.48 -9.33 -1.94
N ALA A 40 -9.43 -10.10 -1.40
CA ALA A 40 -10.44 -9.62 -0.47
C ALA A 40 -9.83 -9.09 0.84
N LEU A 41 -8.80 -9.75 1.39
CA LEU A 41 -8.10 -9.30 2.59
C LEU A 41 -7.35 -7.98 2.36
N TYR A 42 -6.71 -7.82 1.19
CA TYR A 42 -6.05 -6.56 0.81
C TYR A 42 -7.03 -5.40 0.73
N ILE A 43 -8.18 -5.61 0.08
CA ILE A 43 -9.23 -4.58 -0.04
C ILE A 43 -9.83 -4.27 1.34
N ALA A 44 -10.14 -5.30 2.15
CA ALA A 44 -10.69 -5.10 3.49
C ALA A 44 -9.74 -4.31 4.41
N TYR A 45 -8.44 -4.63 4.36
CA TYR A 45 -7.41 -3.89 5.09
C TYR A 45 -7.29 -2.44 4.57
N GLY A 46 -7.27 -2.25 3.25
CA GLY A 46 -7.26 -0.93 2.61
C GLY A 46 -8.41 -0.05 3.09
N LEU A 47 -9.65 -0.57 3.05
CA LEU A 47 -10.84 0.14 3.51
C LEU A 47 -10.80 0.50 4.99
N LEU A 48 -10.28 -0.40 5.84
CA LEU A 48 -10.16 -0.17 7.28
C LEU A 48 -9.17 0.98 7.57
N VAL A 49 -8.01 0.96 6.92
CA VAL A 49 -7.02 2.02 7.08
C VAL A 49 -7.53 3.35 6.49
N GLN A 50 -8.20 3.30 5.34
CA GLN A 50 -8.76 4.46 4.66
C GLN A 50 -9.85 5.15 5.49
N THR A 51 -10.72 4.38 6.15
CA THR A 51 -11.72 4.95 7.07
C THR A 51 -11.07 5.61 8.29
N CYS A 52 -10.03 5.01 8.86
CA CYS A 52 -9.27 5.61 9.96
C CYS A 52 -8.58 6.93 9.56
N TYR A 53 -7.98 6.98 8.36
CA TYR A 53 -7.41 8.21 7.80
C TYR A 53 -8.47 9.27 7.51
N ALA A 54 -9.63 8.89 6.96
CA ALA A 54 -10.72 9.83 6.68
C ALA A 54 -11.28 10.47 7.96
N LEU A 55 -11.43 9.70 9.05
CA LEU A 55 -11.84 10.22 10.36
C LEU A 55 -10.81 11.22 10.90
N THR A 56 -9.53 10.84 10.84
CA THR A 56 -8.42 11.68 11.33
C THR A 56 -8.31 12.97 10.51
N LEU A 57 -8.42 12.90 9.18
CA LEU A 57 -8.46 14.05 8.29
C LEU A 57 -9.66 14.95 8.55
N SER A 58 -10.82 14.39 8.89
CA SER A 58 -12.03 15.16 9.21
C SER A 58 -11.85 15.98 10.49
N VAL A 59 -11.22 15.40 11.52
CA VAL A 59 -10.87 16.12 12.77
C VAL A 59 -9.84 17.21 12.48
N ILE A 60 -8.80 16.88 11.71
CA ILE A 60 -7.74 17.82 11.28
C ILE A 60 -8.27 18.90 10.32
N ALA A 61 -9.38 18.70 9.62
CA ALA A 61 -9.96 19.73 8.78
C ALA A 61 -10.63 20.86 9.58
N THR A 62 -10.81 20.71 10.89
CA THR A 62 -11.46 21.72 11.75
C THR A 62 -10.69 23.04 11.74
N ARG A 63 -11.42 24.17 11.63
CA ARG A 63 -10.84 25.50 11.41
C ARG A 63 -9.87 25.96 12.51
N GLU A 64 -10.01 25.48 13.74
CA GLU A 64 -9.15 25.89 14.86
C GLU A 64 -7.68 25.52 14.66
N PHE A 65 -7.39 24.35 14.09
CA PHE A 65 -6.02 23.87 13.92
C PHE A 65 -5.35 24.33 12.61
N ARG A 66 -6.14 24.90 11.67
CA ARG A 66 -5.64 25.35 10.35
C ARG A 66 -4.77 26.61 10.38
N GLN A 67 -4.71 27.30 11.53
CA GLN A 67 -3.93 28.53 11.69
C GLN A 67 -2.42 28.26 11.89
N ILE A 68 -2.04 27.03 12.25
CA ILE A 68 -0.64 26.66 12.50
C ILE A 68 -0.06 25.99 11.23
N SER A 69 1.06 26.52 10.71
CA SER A 69 1.69 26.01 9.46
C SER A 69 2.04 24.52 9.51
N CYS A 70 2.36 23.98 10.69
CA CYS A 70 2.66 22.55 10.89
C CYS A 70 1.47 21.65 10.50
N TYR A 71 0.25 22.11 10.75
CA TYR A 71 -0.97 21.34 10.51
C TYR A 71 -1.32 21.22 9.03
N LYS A 72 -0.90 22.19 8.20
CA LYS A 72 -1.06 22.13 6.74
C LYS A 72 -0.25 21.00 6.13
N PHE A 73 0.98 20.79 6.61
CA PHE A 73 1.81 19.67 6.15
C PHE A 73 1.25 18.33 6.63
N MET A 74 0.77 18.22 7.87
CA MET A 74 0.10 17.00 8.35
C MET A 74 -1.13 16.63 7.51
N LEU A 75 -1.95 17.62 7.11
CA LEU A 75 -3.09 17.39 6.24
C LEU A 75 -2.65 16.91 4.84
N SER A 76 -1.65 17.59 4.24
CA SER A 76 -1.14 17.21 2.92
C SER A 76 -0.54 15.81 2.92
N LEU A 77 0.18 15.43 3.99
CA LEU A 77 0.76 14.11 4.14
C LEU A 77 -0.32 13.04 4.26
N GLY A 78 -1.36 13.29 5.07
CA GLY A 78 -2.49 12.37 5.22
C GLY A 78 -3.28 12.14 3.91
N ILE A 79 -3.43 13.19 3.09
CA ILE A 79 -4.06 13.06 1.76
C ILE A 79 -3.19 12.19 0.84
N MET A 80 -1.88 12.43 0.81
CA MET A 80 -0.95 11.63 0.00
C MET A 80 -0.91 10.17 0.45
N ASP A 81 -0.96 9.91 1.75
CA ASP A 81 -0.99 8.55 2.28
C ASP A 81 -2.26 7.81 1.86
N THR A 82 -3.41 8.50 1.94
CA THR A 82 -4.69 7.95 1.48
C THR A 82 -4.65 7.60 -0.02
N LEU A 83 -4.03 8.44 -0.86
CA LEU A 83 -3.82 8.15 -2.28
C LEU A 83 -2.90 6.95 -2.52
N CYS A 84 -1.81 6.84 -1.75
CA CYS A 84 -0.91 5.69 -1.81
C CYS A 84 -1.63 4.38 -1.46
N ILE A 85 -2.49 4.39 -0.43
CA ILE A 85 -3.26 3.22 -0.03
C ILE A 85 -4.23 2.81 -1.12
N VAL A 86 -4.95 3.74 -1.74
CA VAL A 86 -5.86 3.43 -2.86
C VAL A 86 -5.10 2.81 -4.04
N LEU A 87 -3.99 3.42 -4.44
CA LEU A 87 -3.20 2.93 -5.58
C LEU A 87 -2.48 1.61 -5.27
N SER A 88 -2.12 1.35 -4.02
CA SER A 88 -1.32 0.17 -3.65
C SER A 88 -2.16 -0.99 -3.14
N CYS A 89 -3.21 -0.74 -2.36
CA CYS A 89 -4.06 -1.77 -1.78
C CYS A 89 -5.31 -2.04 -2.61
N ASP A 90 -6.05 -0.99 -3.02
CA ASP A 90 -7.29 -1.22 -3.78
C ASP A 90 -6.99 -1.64 -5.22
N LEU A 91 -6.07 -0.96 -5.90
CA LEU A 91 -5.71 -1.32 -7.28
C LEU A 91 -5.02 -2.68 -7.36
N ALA A 92 -4.08 -2.96 -6.45
CA ALA A 92 -3.44 -4.28 -6.42
C ALA A 92 -4.41 -5.36 -5.97
N GLY A 93 -5.26 -5.11 -4.96
CA GLY A 93 -6.29 -6.04 -4.52
C GLY A 93 -7.28 -6.39 -5.62
N TYR A 94 -7.68 -5.40 -6.43
CA TYR A 94 -8.50 -5.61 -7.62
C TYR A 94 -7.77 -6.45 -8.68
N LEU A 95 -6.49 -6.16 -8.93
CA LEU A 95 -5.65 -6.91 -9.87
C LEU A 95 -5.42 -8.36 -9.42
N TYR A 96 -5.31 -8.61 -8.10
CA TYR A 96 -5.19 -9.95 -7.53
C TYR A 96 -6.50 -10.75 -7.58
N MET A 97 -7.64 -10.06 -7.64
CA MET A 97 -8.97 -10.67 -7.70
C MET A 97 -9.40 -11.02 -9.13
N ILE A 98 -8.90 -10.29 -10.15
CA ILE A 98 -9.23 -10.49 -11.58
C ILE A 98 -8.38 -11.57 -12.24
#